data_AF-A0A947Z8W1-F1
#
_entry.id   AF-A0A947Z8W1-F1
#
_cell.length_a   1.000
_cell.length_b   1.000
_cell.length_c   1.000
_cell.angle_alpha   90.00
_cell.angle_beta   90.00
_cell.angle_gamma   90.00
#
_symmetry.space_group_name_H-M   'P 1'
#
loop_
_entity.id
_entity.type
_entity.pdbx_description
1 polymer ?
#
loop_
_entity_poly.entity_id
_entity_poly.type
_entity_poly.pdbx_seq_one_letter_code
_entity_poly.pdbx_strand_id
1 'polypeptide(L)' 'LGNTTTVNTSVPTLVSGGYTFNSIAAGFGHTCGVTPMGATYCWGDNEWGQMGDNTAVDKLVPTPVATW' A
#
# COMPACT_ATOMS: atom_id res chain seq x y z
N LEU A 1 -2.39 3.01 6.85
CA LEU A 1 -2.55 4.33 6.17
C LEU A 1 -1.49 4.64 5.12
N GLY A 2 -0.31 3.99 5.12
CA GLY A 2 0.71 4.26 4.11
C GLY A 2 1.56 5.50 4.41
N ASN A 3 1.49 6.04 5.62
CA ASN A 3 2.13 7.28 6.04
C ASN A 3 3.13 7.08 7.21
N THR A 4 3.73 5.88 7.32
CA THR A 4 4.66 5.46 8.40
C THR A 4 4.07 5.36 9.80
N THR A 5 2.78 5.64 9.99
CA THR A 5 2.10 5.53 11.30
C THR A 5 1.12 4.35 11.33
N THR A 6 0.86 3.83 12.53
CA THR A 6 -0.19 2.83 12.82
C THR A 6 -1.43 3.45 13.46
N VAL A 7 -1.47 4.78 13.58
CA VAL A 7 -2.55 5.52 14.22
C VAL A 7 -3.68 5.74 13.21
N ASN A 8 -4.91 5.43 13.60
CA ASN A 8 -6.08 5.73 12.78
C ASN A 8 -6.27 7.25 12.65
N THR A 9 -6.54 7.71 11.42
CA THR A 9 -6.85 9.11 11.13
C THR A 9 -8.26 9.22 10.56
N SER A 10 -9.02 10.21 11.02
CA SER A 10 -10.30 10.61 10.41
C SER A 10 -10.16 11.78 9.44
N VAL A 11 -8.97 12.36 9.34
CA VAL A 11 -8.64 13.41 8.36
C VAL A 11 -7.83 12.81 7.21
N PRO A 12 -8.08 13.22 5.95
CA PRO A 12 -7.27 12.79 4.84
C PRO A 12 -5.80 13.16 5.06
N THR A 13 -4.93 12.16 5.12
CA THR A 13 -3.48 12.33 5.21
C THR A 13 -2.83 11.83 3.94
N LEU A 14 -1.82 12.56 3.47
CA LEU A 14 -1.04 12.13 2.32
C LEU A 14 -0.36 10.78 2.59
N VAL A 15 -0.38 9.91 1.59
CA VAL A 15 0.40 8.67 1.61
C VAL A 15 1.88 9.02 1.38
N SER A 16 2.78 8.33 2.08
CA SER A 16 4.23 8.54 1.97
C SER A 16 4.75 8.15 0.58
N GLY A 17 5.83 8.81 0.15
CA GLY A 17 6.53 8.51 -1.11
C GLY A 17 6.10 9.35 -2.32
N GLY A 18 5.10 10.23 -2.18
CA GLY A 18 4.77 11.21 -3.22
C GLY A 18 4.20 10.59 -4.51
N TYR A 19 3.60 9.41 -4.41
CA TYR A 19 3.06 8.69 -5.56
C TYR A 19 1.77 9.33 -6.08
N THR A 20 1.60 9.27 -7.40
CA THR A 20 0.31 9.52 -8.06
C THR A 20 -0.28 8.18 -8.46
N PHE A 21 -1.50 7.90 -8.02
CA PHE A 21 -2.23 6.67 -8.36
C PHE A 21 -3.38 6.99 -9.31
N ASN A 22 -3.52 6.21 -10.37
CA ASN A 22 -4.65 6.28 -11.29
C ASN A 22 -5.84 5.45 -10.78
N SER A 23 -5.57 4.38 -10.04
CA SER A 23 -6.58 3.55 -9.38
C SER A 23 -6.09 3.09 -8.02
N ILE A 24 -7.02 2.90 -7.08
CA ILE A 24 -6.77 2.42 -5.72
C ILE A 24 -7.85 1.39 -5.36
N ALA A 25 -7.45 0.32 -4.69
CA ALA A 25 -8.31 -0.68 -4.06
C ALA A 25 -7.94 -0.84 -2.58
N ALA A 26 -8.93 -0.79 -1.70
CA ALA A 26 -8.75 -0.95 -0.25
C ALA A 26 -9.45 -2.24 0.22
N GLY A 27 -8.71 -3.06 0.97
CA GLY A 27 -9.20 -4.26 1.67
C GLY A 27 -9.39 -4.00 3.17
N PHE A 28 -9.48 -5.07 3.96
CA PHE A 28 -9.75 -5.00 5.41
C PHE A 28 -8.63 -4.32 6.21
N GLY A 29 -7.37 -4.56 5.83
CA GLY A 29 -6.18 -3.95 6.46
C GLY A 29 -5.10 -3.47 5.48
N HIS A 30 -5.27 -3.74 4.19
CA HIS A 30 -4.31 -3.39 3.15
C HIS A 30 -4.93 -2.50 2.07
N THR A 31 -4.09 -1.83 1.29
CA THR A 31 -4.47 -0.97 0.18
C THR A 31 -3.44 -1.14 -0.93
N CYS A 32 -3.92 -1.23 -2.15
CA CYS A 32 -3.09 -1.30 -3.35
C CYS A 32 -3.48 -0.19 -4.32
N GLY A 33 -2.49 0.39 -4.98
CA GLY A 33 -2.68 1.43 -5.98
C GLY A 33 -1.82 1.19 -7.20
N VAL A 34 -2.34 1.56 -8.37
CA VAL A 34 -1.63 1.48 -9.65
C VAL A 34 -1.31 2.89 -10.13
N THR A 35 -0.04 3.15 -10.39
CA THR A 35 0.42 4.43 -10.94
C THR A 35 0.01 4.57 -12.41
N PRO A 36 0.00 5.80 -12.99
CA PRO A 36 -0.26 5.99 -14.42
C PRO A 36 0.67 5.19 -15.35
N MET A 37 1.87 4.83 -14.87
CA MET A 37 2.85 4.03 -15.62
C MET A 37 2.65 2.52 -15.44
N GLY A 38 1.57 2.08 -14.78
CA GLY A 38 1.26 0.66 -14.55
C GLY A 38 2.01 0.01 -13.39
N ALA A 39 2.92 0.73 -12.71
CA ALA A 39 3.57 0.19 -11.52
C ALA A 39 2.57 0.07 -10.37
N THR A 40 2.54 -1.10 -9.73
CA THR A 40 1.62 -1.41 -8.63
C THR A 40 2.35 -1.31 -7.30
N TYR A 41 1.72 -0.64 -6.34
CA TYR A 41 2.21 -0.50 -4.98
C TYR A 41 1.14 -0.96 -4.00
N CYS A 42 1.53 -1.74 -3.01
CA CYS A 42 0.66 -2.15 -1.92
C CYS A 42 1.25 -1.76 -0.57
N TRP A 43 0.36 -1.47 0.38
CA TRP A 43 0.71 -1.13 1.75
C TRP A 43 -0.40 -1.54 2.72
N GLY A 44 -0.06 -1.62 4.01
CA GLY A 44 -0.92 -2.08 5.09
C GLY A 44 -0.59 -3.50 5.52
N ASP A 45 -1.61 -4.20 6.00
CA ASP A 45 -1.56 -5.56 6.51
C ASP A 45 -1.01 -6.55 5.46
N ASN A 46 0.00 -7.32 5.84
CA ASN A 46 0.57 -8.35 4.98
C ASN A 46 0.69 -9.71 5.69
N GLU A 47 0.03 -9.93 6.83
CA GLU A 47 0.14 -11.18 7.61
C GLU A 47 -0.14 -12.44 6.79
N TRP A 48 -0.96 -12.33 5.74
CA TRP A 48 -1.35 -13.42 4.84
C TRP A 48 -0.55 -13.49 3.53
N GLY A 49 0.53 -12.71 3.37
CA GLY A 49 1.32 -12.67 2.13
C GLY A 49 0.59 -12.04 0.94
N GLN A 50 -0.37 -11.17 1.24
CA GLN A 50 -1.31 -10.55 0.30
C GLN A 50 -0.60 -9.70 -0.77
N MET A 51 0.61 -9.23 -0.48
CA MET A 51 1.40 -8.38 -1.38
C MET A 51 2.27 -9.13 -2.37
N GLY A 52 2.36 -10.47 -2.29
CA GLY A 52 3.13 -11.27 -3.25
C GLY A 52 4.64 -11.01 -3.24
N ASP A 53 5.17 -10.40 -2.17
CA ASP A 53 6.59 -10.05 -2.02
C ASP A 53 7.40 -11.11 -1.24
N ASN A 54 6.83 -12.31 -1.07
CA ASN A 54 7.35 -13.41 -0.24
C ASN A 54 7.59 -13.02 1.23
N THR A 55 6.96 -11.95 1.72
CA THR A 55 6.97 -11.59 3.13
C THR A 55 5.56 -11.68 3.71
N ALA A 56 5.49 -11.90 5.01
CA ALA A 56 4.27 -11.74 5.81
C ALA A 56 4.34 -10.50 6.71
N VAL A 57 5.15 -9.51 6.31
CA VAL A 57 5.46 -8.33 7.12
C VAL A 57 4.69 -7.14 6.60
N ASP A 58 3.93 -6.49 7.50
CA ASP A 58 3.17 -5.29 7.21
C ASP A 58 4.02 -4.20 6.56
N LYS A 59 3.44 -3.50 5.60
CA LYS A 59 4.10 -2.40 4.90
C LYS A 59 3.43 -1.08 5.26
N LEU A 60 4.06 -0.30 6.12
CA LEU A 60 3.51 0.99 6.54
C LEU A 60 3.60 2.09 5.47
N VAL A 61 4.21 1.80 4.32
CA VAL A 61 4.38 2.69 3.17
C VAL A 61 4.13 1.92 1.86
N PRO A 62 3.73 2.59 0.77
CA PRO A 62 3.58 1.96 -0.53
C PRO A 62 4.87 1.25 -0.93
N THR A 63 4.78 -0.07 -1.07
CA THR A 63 5.89 -0.93 -1.46
C THR A 63 5.59 -1.49 -2.85
N PRO A 64 6.55 -1.45 -3.80
CA PRO A 64 6.35 -2.04 -5.12
C PRO A 64 6.01 -3.52 -5.00
N VAL A 65 4.97 -3.95 -5.71
CA VAL A 65 4.66 -5.37 -5.87
C VAL A 65 5.34 -5.87 -7.14
N ALA A 66 6.18 -6.89 -7.02
CA ALA A 66 6.79 -7.52 -8.18
C ALA A 66 5.74 -8.37 -8.91
N THR A 67 5.50 -8.07 -10.18
CA THR A 67 4.79 -8.98 -11.08
C THR A 67 5.79 -9.99 -11.62
N TRP A 68 5.52 -11.28 -11.43
CA TRP A 68 6.34 -12.41 -11.92
C TRP A 68 6.40 -12.46 -13.45
#